data_AF-A0A349ZSI8-F1
#
_entry.id   AF-A0A349ZSI8-F1
#
_cell.length_a   1.000
_cell.length_b   1.000
_cell.length_c   1.000
_cell.angle_alpha   90.00
_cell.angle_beta   90.00
_cell.angle_gamma   90.00
#
_symmetry.space_group_name_H-M   'P 1'
#
loop_
_entity.id
_entity.type
_entity.pdbx_description
1 polymer ?
#
loop_
_entity_poly.entity_id
_entity_poly.type
_entity_poly.pdbx_seq_one_letter_code
_entity_poly.pdbx_strand_id
1 'polypeptide(L)'
;MELFKCSSRYKDDIEEYTGQILTKTGISSPIAQREIMVMADSGNTVACKLYADLIFYRKIFRKRPYAEAFSLYLRSAGLCIDEEGGFKVTGDSYPLSFWSLGYYLMNYRRGSLLSKCEEIPAIEGMSYAGRLSAALYLAASCILSLSAPGALNLTGRILDEAGSDNELFAALKGDISKALNTEPFPGLSFEVFACDNRADCLSLSEKFFKEAADTGYIYACNNLAAKEAQRIVGLSSSNAPKEEISESLERYISLLKLSADKYEPYAANRLGLFYINGEIKSGDKKAVFRDHTDTALAKQYFEKATVYPDSNSAWAYYNLIRYFHRDYDRNITLLNEHMDLIRLLNPAVYDLAIEL
;
A
#
# COMPACT_ATOMS: atom_id res chain seq x y z
N MET A 1 19.42 -10.47 10.06
CA MET A 1 19.36 -9.35 11.04
C MET A 1 18.78 -9.86 12.37
N GLU A 2 18.75 -9.05 13.44
CA GLU A 2 17.90 -9.29 14.62
C GLU A 2 16.66 -8.39 14.55
N LEU A 3 15.61 -8.72 15.29
CA LEU A 3 14.41 -7.88 15.38
C LEU A 3 14.70 -6.61 16.18
N PHE A 4 14.08 -5.49 15.78
CA PHE A 4 14.22 -4.21 16.43
C PHE A 4 13.28 -4.13 17.63
N LYS A 5 13.83 -3.88 18.82
CA LYS A 5 13.02 -3.73 20.04
C LYS A 5 12.50 -2.32 20.15
N CYS A 6 11.20 -2.20 20.37
CA CYS A 6 10.58 -0.91 20.60
C CYS A 6 10.54 -0.57 22.09
N SER A 7 11.04 0.62 22.47
CA SER A 7 10.85 1.16 23.82
C SER A 7 9.37 1.44 24.08
N SER A 8 8.87 1.30 25.32
CA SER A 8 7.48 1.67 25.64
C SER A 8 7.22 3.19 25.68
N ARG A 9 8.28 4.01 25.61
CA ARG A 9 8.22 5.48 25.67
C ARG A 9 7.33 6.12 24.61
N TYR A 10 7.15 5.48 23.44
CA TYR A 10 6.26 6.03 22.42
C TYR A 10 4.81 6.20 22.93
N LYS A 11 4.39 5.50 23.98
CA LYS A 11 3.08 5.70 24.61
C LYS A 11 2.98 7.07 25.26
N ASP A 12 4.02 7.49 25.98
CA ASP A 12 4.10 8.83 26.58
C ASP A 12 4.15 9.90 25.48
N ASP A 13 4.90 9.65 24.40
CA ASP A 13 4.95 10.54 23.23
C ASP A 13 3.57 10.68 22.55
N ILE A 14 2.75 9.61 22.51
CA ILE A 14 1.37 9.65 22.00
C ILE A 14 0.50 10.53 22.90
N GLU A 15 0.60 10.38 24.22
CA GLU A 15 -0.17 11.18 25.18
C GLU A 15 0.18 12.66 25.07
N GLU A 16 1.47 12.98 25.02
CA GLU A 16 1.97 14.34 24.83
C GLU A 16 1.45 14.93 23.50
N TYR A 17 1.61 14.19 22.40
CA TYR A 17 1.13 14.58 21.07
C TYR A 17 -0.38 14.84 21.07
N THR A 18 -1.15 13.99 21.74
CA THR A 18 -2.61 14.10 21.83
C THR A 18 -3.02 15.36 22.60
N GLY A 19 -2.37 15.63 23.74
CA GLY A 19 -2.63 16.80 24.57
C GLY A 19 -2.21 18.13 23.94
N GLN A 20 -1.16 18.13 23.11
CA GLN A 20 -0.67 19.35 22.49
C GLN A 20 -1.33 19.65 21.14
N ILE A 21 -1.56 18.64 20.30
CA ILE A 21 -1.98 18.84 18.91
C ILE A 21 -3.43 18.43 18.70
N LEU A 22 -3.74 17.15 18.91
CA LEU A 22 -5.06 16.58 18.55
C LEU A 22 -6.20 17.30 19.27
N THR A 23 -6.06 17.51 20.58
CA THR A 23 -7.11 18.11 21.42
C THR A 23 -7.23 19.63 21.26
N LYS A 24 -6.15 20.32 20.89
CA LYS A 24 -6.13 21.80 20.83
C LYS A 24 -6.35 22.36 19.43
N THR A 25 -5.75 21.75 18.42
CA THR A 25 -5.60 22.35 17.07
C THR A 25 -6.11 21.48 15.93
N GLY A 26 -6.49 20.23 16.21
CA GLY A 26 -6.77 19.21 15.21
C GLY A 26 -5.50 18.76 14.46
N ILE A 27 -5.66 17.97 13.41
CA ILE A 27 -4.52 17.33 12.70
C ILE A 27 -4.16 18.01 11.37
N SER A 28 -5.06 18.80 10.82
CA SER A 28 -4.98 19.30 9.43
C SER A 28 -4.69 20.80 9.31
N SER A 29 -4.63 21.55 10.42
CA SER A 29 -4.42 22.99 10.38
C SER A 29 -2.93 23.36 10.17
N PRO A 30 -2.62 24.52 9.57
CA PRO A 30 -1.24 25.01 9.49
C PRO A 30 -0.58 25.22 10.88
N ILE A 31 -1.40 25.47 11.91
CA ILE A 31 -0.92 25.56 13.30
C ILE A 31 -0.48 24.18 13.76
N ALA A 32 -1.33 23.16 13.60
CA ALA A 32 -0.99 21.78 13.93
C ALA A 32 0.29 21.31 13.23
N GLN A 33 0.46 21.64 11.94
CA GLN A 33 1.68 21.30 11.19
C GLN A 33 2.94 21.93 11.79
N ARG A 34 2.88 23.18 12.27
CA ARG A 34 4.02 23.83 12.94
C ARG A 34 4.31 23.20 14.30
N GLU A 35 3.28 22.89 15.08
CA GLU A 35 3.44 22.20 16.37
C GLU A 35 4.03 20.80 16.18
N ILE A 36 3.61 20.06 15.16
CA ILE A 36 4.23 18.76 14.78
C ILE A 36 5.74 18.93 14.57
N MET A 37 6.18 19.98 13.87
CA MET A 37 7.60 20.24 13.62
C MET A 37 8.36 20.57 14.92
N VAL A 38 7.81 21.43 15.77
CA VAL A 38 8.42 21.82 17.06
C VAL A 38 8.56 20.61 17.99
N MET A 39 7.50 19.79 18.10
CA MET A 39 7.54 18.57 18.91
C MET A 39 8.52 17.54 18.35
N ALA A 40 8.58 17.39 17.02
CA ALA A 40 9.55 16.51 16.37
C ALA A 40 10.99 16.93 16.71
N ASP A 41 11.31 18.22 16.66
CA ASP A 41 12.63 18.76 17.00
C ASP A 41 12.96 18.63 18.50
N SER A 42 11.93 18.56 19.34
CA SER A 42 12.07 18.30 20.78
C SER A 42 12.24 16.81 21.12
N GLY A 43 12.21 15.93 20.12
CA GLY A 43 12.49 14.50 20.28
C GLY A 43 11.25 13.61 20.41
N ASN A 44 10.02 14.14 20.26
CA ASN A 44 8.81 13.31 20.27
C ASN A 44 8.76 12.43 19.00
N THR A 45 8.80 11.10 19.19
CA THR A 45 8.95 10.13 18.09
C THR A 45 7.70 10.06 17.20
N VAL A 46 6.50 10.26 17.76
CA VAL A 46 5.22 10.30 17.03
C VAL A 46 5.17 11.52 16.12
N ALA A 47 5.49 12.71 16.67
CA ALA A 47 5.55 13.95 15.91
C ALA A 47 6.61 13.86 14.80
N CYS A 48 7.76 13.23 15.07
CA CYS A 48 8.81 13.00 14.07
C CYS A 48 8.31 12.17 12.88
N LYS A 49 7.53 11.10 13.11
CA LYS A 49 6.90 10.29 12.05
C LYS A 49 5.92 11.11 11.24
N LEU A 50 5.04 11.87 11.91
CA LEU A 50 4.03 12.68 11.23
C LEU A 50 4.65 13.82 10.43
N TYR A 51 5.75 14.39 10.91
CA TYR A 51 6.51 15.36 10.16
C TYR A 51 7.09 14.73 8.88
N ALA A 52 7.61 13.50 8.97
CA ALA A 52 8.06 12.75 7.80
C ALA A 52 6.91 12.52 6.80
N ASP A 53 5.70 12.17 7.26
CA ASP A 53 4.52 12.03 6.39
C ASP A 53 4.17 13.33 5.67
N LEU A 54 4.21 14.48 6.36
CA LEU A 54 3.93 15.79 5.75
C LEU A 54 4.89 16.11 4.60
N ILE A 55 6.16 15.72 4.74
CA ILE A 55 7.16 15.88 3.68
C ILE A 55 6.95 14.85 2.56
N PHE A 56 6.76 13.57 2.91
CA PHE A 56 6.58 12.47 1.97
C PHE A 56 5.40 12.69 1.03
N TYR A 57 4.25 13.08 1.59
CA TYR A 57 3.04 13.39 0.84
C TYR A 57 2.99 14.84 0.31
N ARG A 58 4.13 15.54 0.29
CA ARG A 58 4.28 16.89 -0.29
C ARG A 58 3.33 17.93 0.29
N LYS A 59 2.89 17.76 1.54
CA LYS A 59 2.15 18.80 2.30
C LYS A 59 3.09 19.93 2.71
N ILE A 60 4.36 19.60 2.95
CA ILE A 60 5.46 20.56 3.12
C ILE A 60 6.43 20.37 1.95
N PHE A 61 6.67 21.44 1.20
CA PHE A 61 7.58 21.41 0.05
C PHE A 61 9.03 21.36 0.52
N ARG A 62 9.74 20.32 0.08
CA ARG A 62 11.18 20.14 0.27
C ARG A 62 11.86 19.83 -1.05
N LYS A 63 13.15 20.13 -1.15
CA LYS A 63 13.94 19.88 -2.36
C LYS A 63 14.17 18.38 -2.56
N ARG A 64 14.40 17.64 -1.47
CA ARG A 64 14.62 16.18 -1.47
C ARG A 64 13.69 15.50 -0.46
N PRO A 65 12.38 15.52 -0.69
CA PRO A 65 11.41 15.13 0.32
C PRO A 65 11.44 13.63 0.65
N TYR A 66 11.76 12.75 -0.28
CA TYR A 66 11.85 11.32 0.00
C TYR A 66 13.08 11.01 0.85
N ALA A 67 14.24 11.62 0.53
CA ALA A 67 15.45 11.45 1.34
C ALA A 67 15.32 12.09 2.73
N GLU A 68 14.71 13.28 2.81
CA GLU A 68 14.47 13.99 4.07
C GLU A 68 13.44 13.24 4.95
N ALA A 69 12.33 12.78 4.38
CA ALA A 69 11.34 11.99 5.10
C ALA A 69 11.92 10.64 5.56
N PHE A 70 12.71 9.95 4.73
CA PHE A 70 13.41 8.72 5.12
C PHE A 70 14.30 8.94 6.36
N SER A 71 15.03 10.05 6.40
CA SER A 71 15.88 10.42 7.55
C SER A 71 15.07 10.68 8.81
N LEU A 72 13.90 11.32 8.70
CA LEU A 72 12.99 11.52 9.83
C LEU A 72 12.32 10.23 10.29
N TYR A 73 11.99 9.30 9.38
CA TYR A 73 11.52 7.97 9.75
C TYR A 73 12.60 7.18 10.49
N LEU A 74 13.86 7.24 10.07
CA LEU A 74 14.99 6.66 10.81
C LEU A 74 15.08 7.23 12.23
N ARG A 75 15.05 8.56 12.37
CA ARG A 75 15.05 9.24 13.68
C ARG A 75 13.87 8.82 14.55
N SER A 76 12.66 8.77 13.98
CA SER A 76 11.45 8.36 14.69
C SER A 76 11.47 6.87 15.07
N ALA A 77 12.09 6.03 14.26
CA ALA A 77 12.29 4.62 14.54
C ALA A 77 13.42 4.35 15.54
N GLY A 78 14.15 5.38 15.99
CA GLY A 78 15.32 5.21 16.84
C GLY A 78 16.42 4.40 16.14
N LEU A 79 16.55 4.54 14.82
CA LEU A 79 17.50 3.78 14.01
C LEU A 79 18.55 4.68 13.36
N CYS A 80 19.76 4.15 13.22
CA CYS A 80 20.75 4.64 12.27
C CYS A 80 21.20 3.51 11.34
N ILE A 81 21.87 3.88 10.25
CA ILE A 81 22.51 2.94 9.32
C ILE A 81 24.01 3.19 9.44
N ASP A 82 24.77 2.13 9.73
CA ASP A 82 26.23 2.22 9.84
C ASP A 82 26.93 2.24 8.48
N GLU A 83 28.26 2.37 8.51
CA GLU A 83 29.09 2.43 7.29
C GLU A 83 29.01 1.15 6.43
N GLU A 84 28.62 0.02 7.03
CA GLU A 84 28.43 -1.26 6.35
C GLU A 84 26.99 -1.43 5.81
N GLY A 85 26.12 -0.44 6.03
CA GLY A 85 24.71 -0.48 5.63
C GLY A 85 23.80 -1.23 6.61
N GLY A 86 24.30 -1.56 7.80
CA GLY A 86 23.56 -2.25 8.85
C GLY A 86 22.70 -1.30 9.68
N PHE A 87 21.44 -1.69 9.92
CA PHE A 87 20.53 -0.95 10.80
C PHE A 87 20.91 -1.19 12.28
N LYS A 88 21.05 -0.11 13.05
CA LYS A 88 21.34 -0.14 14.49
C LYS A 88 20.31 0.66 15.27
N VAL A 89 19.92 0.14 16.43
CA VAL A 89 19.06 0.85 17.39
C VAL A 89 19.90 1.86 18.16
N THR A 90 19.47 3.12 18.17
CA THR A 90 20.17 4.24 18.80
C THR A 90 19.37 4.95 19.87
N GLY A 91 18.08 4.64 20.03
CA GLY A 91 17.25 5.31 21.02
C GLY A 91 15.81 4.86 21.01
N ASP A 92 14.94 5.74 21.48
CA ASP A 92 13.49 5.51 21.52
C ASP A 92 12.91 5.42 20.11
N SER A 93 11.85 4.64 19.98
CA SER A 93 11.30 4.27 18.68
C SER A 93 9.79 4.32 18.68
N TYR A 94 9.21 4.81 17.60
CA TYR A 94 7.79 4.68 17.30
C TYR A 94 7.54 3.51 16.34
N PRO A 95 6.76 2.47 16.70
CA PRO A 95 6.59 1.26 15.88
C PRO A 95 6.16 1.50 14.43
N LEU A 96 5.25 2.46 14.19
CA LEU A 96 4.76 2.75 12.84
C LEU A 96 5.85 3.31 11.90
N SER A 97 6.96 3.79 12.45
CA SER A 97 8.10 4.24 11.64
C SER A 97 8.86 3.04 11.06
N PHE A 98 8.86 1.87 11.70
CA PHE A 98 9.39 0.65 11.10
C PHE A 98 8.59 0.25 9.85
N TRP A 99 7.26 0.29 9.92
CA TRP A 99 6.42 0.07 8.73
C TRP A 99 6.72 1.08 7.62
N SER A 100 6.88 2.36 7.96
CA SER A 100 7.16 3.42 6.98
C SER A 100 8.51 3.20 6.28
N LEU A 101 9.55 2.82 7.02
CA LEU A 101 10.86 2.45 6.47
C LEU A 101 10.78 1.18 5.60
N GLY A 102 10.03 0.16 6.05
CA GLY A 102 9.80 -1.05 5.27
C GLY A 102 9.09 -0.78 3.95
N TYR A 103 8.12 0.14 3.94
CA TYR A 103 7.47 0.61 2.72
C TYR A 103 8.47 1.27 1.76
N TYR A 104 9.38 2.12 2.27
CA TYR A 104 10.43 2.71 1.46
C TYR A 104 11.32 1.65 0.82
N LEU A 105 11.84 0.71 1.61
CA LEU A 105 12.74 -0.32 1.13
C LEU A 105 12.11 -1.18 0.02
N MET A 106 10.85 -1.59 0.21
CA MET A 106 10.13 -2.40 -0.77
C MET A 106 9.85 -1.65 -2.09
N ASN A 107 9.46 -0.37 -2.01
CA ASN A 107 9.00 0.41 -3.16
C ASN A 107 10.08 1.39 -3.70
N TYR A 108 11.29 1.41 -3.15
CA TYR A 108 12.35 2.29 -3.63
C TYR A 108 12.68 2.00 -5.10
N ARG A 109 12.50 3.02 -5.95
CA ARG A 109 12.57 2.97 -7.42
C ARG A 109 11.64 1.92 -8.06
N ARG A 110 10.57 1.51 -7.38
CA ARG A 110 9.62 0.48 -7.83
C ARG A 110 8.19 0.84 -7.48
N GLY A 111 7.34 1.01 -8.50
CA GLY A 111 5.93 1.32 -8.32
C GLY A 111 5.69 2.59 -7.49
N SER A 112 4.44 3.04 -7.37
CA SER A 112 4.06 4.12 -6.43
C SER A 112 4.79 5.47 -6.63
N LEU A 113 4.71 6.31 -5.59
CA LEU A 113 5.37 7.62 -5.46
C LEU A 113 6.91 7.53 -5.49
N LEU A 114 7.49 6.37 -5.18
CA LEU A 114 8.93 6.16 -5.10
C LEU A 114 9.57 5.68 -6.41
N SER A 115 8.79 5.46 -7.46
CA SER A 115 9.29 5.04 -8.79
C SER A 115 10.29 6.03 -9.42
N LYS A 116 10.10 7.33 -9.17
CA LYS A 116 10.95 8.42 -9.68
C LYS A 116 11.48 9.31 -8.54
N CYS A 117 11.68 8.76 -7.34
CA CYS A 117 12.23 9.50 -6.22
C CYS A 117 13.70 9.88 -6.46
N GLU A 118 14.17 10.94 -5.80
CA GLU A 118 15.60 11.23 -5.73
C GLU A 118 16.37 10.10 -5.03
N GLU A 119 17.69 10.06 -5.26
CA GLU A 119 18.57 9.12 -4.58
C GLU A 119 18.47 9.27 -3.06
N ILE A 120 18.36 8.13 -2.37
CA ILE A 120 18.44 8.02 -0.92
C ILE A 120 19.75 7.27 -0.61
N PRO A 121 20.85 7.98 -0.25
CA PRO A 121 22.19 7.38 -0.15
C PRO A 121 22.24 6.14 0.71
N ALA A 122 21.46 6.13 1.80
CA ALA A 122 21.37 5.03 2.75
C ALA A 122 20.89 3.69 2.15
N ILE A 123 20.16 3.70 1.03
CA ILE A 123 19.55 2.49 0.45
C ILE A 123 19.83 2.33 -1.05
N GLU A 124 20.54 3.28 -1.68
CA GLU A 124 20.88 3.25 -3.10
C GLU A 124 21.74 2.03 -3.47
N GLY A 125 22.72 1.71 -2.63
CA GLY A 125 23.63 0.58 -2.83
C GLY A 125 23.06 -0.79 -2.43
N MET A 126 21.86 -0.84 -1.84
CA MET A 126 21.29 -2.09 -1.36
C MET A 126 20.75 -2.93 -2.52
N SER A 127 21.09 -4.22 -2.54
CA SER A 127 20.44 -5.18 -3.43
C SER A 127 18.94 -5.25 -3.15
N TYR A 128 18.15 -5.63 -4.16
CA TYR A 128 16.70 -5.75 -4.00
C TYR A 128 16.32 -6.77 -2.91
N ALA A 129 16.97 -7.94 -2.89
CA ALA A 129 16.80 -8.91 -1.81
C ALA A 129 17.21 -8.34 -0.44
N GLY A 130 18.32 -7.59 -0.36
CA GLY A 130 18.75 -6.93 0.87
C GLY A 130 17.71 -5.94 1.40
N ARG A 131 17.07 -5.17 0.50
CA ARG A 131 15.97 -4.26 0.86
C ARG A 131 14.74 -5.00 1.36
N LEU A 132 14.34 -6.10 0.72
CA LEU A 132 13.19 -6.89 1.16
C LEU A 132 13.44 -7.59 2.50
N SER A 133 14.65 -8.11 2.71
CA SER A 133 15.07 -8.66 4.00
C SER A 133 14.95 -7.61 5.10
N ALA A 134 15.56 -6.44 4.93
CA ALA A 134 15.46 -5.34 5.89
C ALA A 134 14.00 -4.89 6.14
N ALA A 135 13.20 -4.78 5.06
CA ALA A 135 11.79 -4.43 5.14
C ALA A 135 10.98 -5.45 5.95
N LEU A 136 11.28 -6.75 5.80
CA LEU A 136 10.61 -7.82 6.52
C LEU A 136 10.88 -7.75 8.02
N TYR A 137 12.14 -7.56 8.42
CA TYR A 137 12.48 -7.41 9.84
C TYR A 137 11.85 -6.16 10.45
N LEU A 138 11.79 -5.05 9.73
CA LEU A 138 11.09 -3.83 10.18
C LEU A 138 9.59 -4.07 10.32
N ALA A 139 8.96 -4.75 9.35
CA ALA A 139 7.55 -5.10 9.41
C ALA A 139 7.24 -6.04 10.58
N ALA A 140 8.04 -7.08 10.77
CA ALA A 140 7.91 -8.02 11.90
C ALA A 140 8.08 -7.30 13.25
N SER A 141 9.09 -6.43 13.37
CA SER A 141 9.32 -5.62 14.58
C SER A 141 8.15 -4.67 14.88
N CYS A 142 7.56 -4.09 13.82
CA CYS A 142 6.31 -3.34 13.94
C CYS A 142 5.21 -4.23 14.50
N ILE A 143 4.90 -5.37 13.87
CA ILE A 143 3.79 -6.27 14.26
C ILE A 143 3.94 -6.73 15.72
N LEU A 144 5.15 -7.10 16.16
CA LEU A 144 5.43 -7.50 17.55
C LEU A 144 5.12 -6.39 18.55
N SER A 145 5.42 -5.14 18.20
CA SER A 145 5.22 -3.98 19.07
C SER A 145 3.80 -3.43 18.99
N LEU A 146 3.20 -3.51 17.79
CA LEU A 146 1.91 -2.97 17.41
C LEU A 146 1.47 -3.68 16.12
N SER A 147 0.39 -4.47 16.18
CA SER A 147 -0.18 -5.18 15.02
C SER A 147 -0.82 -4.20 14.02
N ALA A 148 0.03 -3.41 13.36
CA ALA A 148 -0.36 -2.37 12.44
C ALA A 148 -0.72 -3.01 11.09
N PRO A 149 -1.91 -2.73 10.52
CA PRO A 149 -2.34 -3.39 9.30
C PRO A 149 -1.45 -3.11 8.09
N GLY A 150 -0.80 -1.94 8.07
CA GLY A 150 0.21 -1.63 7.05
C GLY A 150 1.42 -2.57 7.11
N ALA A 151 1.87 -2.95 8.31
CA ALA A 151 2.96 -3.89 8.50
C ALA A 151 2.54 -5.32 8.14
N LEU A 152 1.35 -5.75 8.54
CA LEU A 152 0.77 -7.05 8.14
C LEU A 152 0.70 -7.18 6.62
N ASN A 153 0.15 -6.16 5.95
CA ASN A 153 0.09 -6.12 4.49
C ASN A 153 1.48 -6.11 3.85
N LEU A 154 2.44 -5.37 4.41
CA LEU A 154 3.81 -5.34 3.90
C LEU A 154 4.47 -6.72 4.00
N THR A 155 4.35 -7.41 5.15
CA THR A 155 4.81 -8.78 5.33
C THR A 155 4.16 -9.71 4.29
N GLY A 156 2.84 -9.62 4.14
CA GLY A 156 2.10 -10.41 3.14
C GLY A 156 2.62 -10.18 1.71
N ARG A 157 2.93 -8.93 1.34
CA ARG A 157 3.50 -8.60 0.02
C ARG A 157 4.90 -9.16 -0.19
N ILE A 158 5.77 -9.05 0.81
CA ILE A 158 7.15 -9.58 0.72
C ILE A 158 7.12 -11.10 0.53
N LEU A 159 6.26 -11.80 1.30
CA LEU A 159 6.07 -13.24 1.18
C LEU A 159 5.46 -13.64 -0.16
N ASP A 160 4.57 -12.82 -0.73
CA ASP A 160 4.00 -13.06 -2.05
C ASP A 160 5.05 -12.94 -3.17
N GLU A 161 5.86 -11.88 -3.14
CA GLU A 161 6.97 -11.68 -4.10
C GLU A 161 7.99 -12.82 -3.97
N ALA A 162 8.40 -13.17 -2.75
CA ALA A 162 9.33 -14.28 -2.51
C ALA A 162 8.74 -15.63 -2.94
N GLY A 163 7.48 -15.92 -2.62
CA GLY A 163 6.81 -17.17 -3.01
C GLY A 163 6.62 -17.32 -4.52
N SER A 164 6.56 -16.21 -5.25
CA SER A 164 6.37 -16.19 -6.70
C SER A 164 7.67 -16.30 -7.50
N ASP A 165 8.82 -16.02 -6.88
CA ASP A 165 10.13 -15.96 -7.55
C ASP A 165 11.14 -16.93 -6.90
N ASN A 166 11.67 -17.86 -7.71
CA ASN A 166 12.62 -18.88 -7.25
C ASN A 166 13.93 -18.30 -6.71
N GLU A 167 14.52 -17.34 -7.42
CA GLU A 167 15.82 -16.77 -7.07
C GLU A 167 15.68 -15.88 -5.83
N LEU A 168 14.60 -15.10 -5.78
CA LEU A 168 14.30 -14.26 -4.64
C LEU A 168 14.01 -15.08 -3.38
N PHE A 169 13.24 -16.17 -3.49
CA PHE A 169 13.03 -17.10 -2.37
C PHE A 169 14.35 -17.68 -1.87
N ALA A 170 15.22 -18.15 -2.79
CA ALA A 170 16.50 -18.72 -2.42
C ALA A 170 17.39 -17.72 -1.66
N ALA A 171 17.34 -16.44 -2.05
CA ALA A 171 18.06 -15.36 -1.39
C ALA A 171 17.47 -14.98 -0.01
N LEU A 172 16.15 -15.08 0.16
CA LEU A 172 15.45 -14.59 1.36
C LEU A 172 15.08 -15.66 2.38
N LYS A 173 15.03 -16.95 2.02
CA LYS A 173 14.46 -18.01 2.88
C LYS A 173 15.00 -18.03 4.32
N GLY A 174 16.31 -17.78 4.49
CA GLY A 174 16.94 -17.74 5.82
C GLY A 174 16.45 -16.57 6.66
N ASP A 175 16.33 -15.39 6.05
CA ASP A 175 15.82 -14.19 6.71
C ASP A 175 14.32 -14.27 6.96
N ILE A 176 13.54 -14.87 6.05
CA ILE A 176 12.10 -15.11 6.24
C ILE A 176 11.86 -16.00 7.45
N SER A 177 12.48 -17.19 7.47
CA SER A 177 12.31 -18.13 8.58
C SER A 177 12.81 -17.54 9.90
N LYS A 178 13.89 -16.74 9.88
CA LYS A 178 14.36 -16.05 11.09
C LYS A 178 13.37 -14.97 11.54
N ALA A 179 12.99 -14.03 10.67
CA ALA A 179 12.13 -12.90 11.04
C ALA A 179 10.74 -13.33 11.53
N LEU A 180 10.20 -14.43 11.01
CA LEU A 180 8.85 -14.90 11.34
C LEU A 180 8.78 -15.89 12.51
N ASN A 181 9.89 -16.56 12.87
CA ASN A 181 9.91 -17.55 13.97
C ASN A 181 10.69 -17.11 15.21
N THR A 182 11.29 -15.91 15.22
CA THR A 182 12.12 -15.49 16.37
C THR A 182 11.26 -15.34 17.64
N GLU A 183 10.08 -14.74 17.52
CA GLU A 183 9.14 -14.54 18.63
C GLU A 183 7.70 -14.71 18.13
N PRO A 184 6.76 -15.21 18.95
CA PRO A 184 5.37 -15.31 18.57
C PRO A 184 4.74 -13.90 18.44
N PHE A 185 4.03 -13.66 17.34
CA PHE A 185 3.33 -12.40 17.11
C PHE A 185 2.06 -12.31 17.97
N PRO A 186 1.97 -11.37 18.91
CA PRO A 186 0.80 -11.26 19.77
C PRO A 186 -0.41 -10.77 18.96
N GLY A 187 -1.55 -11.45 19.17
CA GLY A 187 -2.85 -10.99 18.64
C GLY A 187 -3.14 -11.34 17.18
N LEU A 188 -2.31 -12.14 16.50
CA LEU A 188 -2.69 -12.70 15.20
C LEU A 188 -3.74 -13.81 15.39
N SER A 189 -4.69 -13.89 14.47
CA SER A 189 -5.73 -14.95 14.47
C SER A 189 -5.23 -16.31 13.96
N PHE A 190 -3.97 -16.40 13.54
CA PHE A 190 -3.37 -17.58 12.94
C PHE A 190 -1.95 -17.84 13.45
N GLU A 191 -1.53 -19.10 13.38
CA GLU A 191 -0.16 -19.49 13.69
C GLU A 191 0.79 -19.14 12.54
N VAL A 192 1.90 -18.48 12.90
CA VAL A 192 3.04 -18.25 12.02
C VAL A 192 4.01 -19.41 12.20
N PHE A 193 4.42 -20.01 11.09
CA PHE A 193 5.29 -21.18 11.03
C PHE A 193 6.47 -20.92 10.08
N ALA A 194 7.48 -21.79 10.13
CA ALA A 194 8.64 -21.69 9.25
C ALA A 194 8.27 -21.78 7.78
N CYS A 195 8.83 -20.89 6.96
CA CYS A 195 8.73 -20.98 5.51
C CYS A 195 9.87 -21.85 4.97
N ASP A 196 9.63 -23.14 4.82
CA ASP A 196 10.62 -24.06 4.28
C ASP A 196 10.62 -24.06 2.75
N ASN A 197 9.49 -23.68 2.14
CA ASN A 197 9.33 -23.63 0.69
C ASN A 197 8.47 -22.42 0.23
N ARG A 198 8.41 -22.22 -1.09
CA ARG A 198 7.65 -21.12 -1.71
C ARG A 198 6.14 -21.18 -1.44
N ALA A 199 5.56 -22.38 -1.36
CA ALA A 199 4.14 -22.54 -1.10
C ALA A 199 3.79 -22.10 0.34
N ASP A 200 4.69 -22.31 1.30
CA ASP A 200 4.54 -21.79 2.66
C ASP A 200 4.49 -20.25 2.66
N CYS A 201 5.37 -19.60 1.89
CA CYS A 201 5.36 -18.14 1.74
C CYS A 201 4.03 -17.64 1.15
N LEU A 202 3.52 -18.28 0.09
CA LEU A 202 2.24 -17.89 -0.53
C LEU A 202 1.05 -18.09 0.42
N SER A 203 1.07 -19.17 1.21
CA SER A 203 0.05 -19.48 2.21
C SER A 203 0.06 -18.47 3.36
N LEU A 204 1.22 -18.17 3.94
CA LEU A 204 1.36 -17.15 4.99
C LEU A 204 1.04 -15.75 4.44
N SER A 205 1.44 -15.44 3.22
CA SER A 205 1.09 -14.18 2.54
C SER A 205 -0.42 -13.94 2.57
N GLU A 206 -1.22 -14.94 2.20
CA GLU A 206 -2.68 -14.84 2.21
C GLU A 206 -3.23 -14.64 3.63
N LYS A 207 -2.67 -15.32 4.63
CA LYS A 207 -3.07 -15.14 6.04
C LYS A 207 -2.78 -13.73 6.55
N PHE A 208 -1.60 -13.18 6.27
CA PHE A 208 -1.25 -11.80 6.60
C PHE A 208 -2.14 -10.77 5.90
N PHE A 209 -2.48 -11.01 4.63
CA PHE A 209 -3.43 -10.15 3.93
C PHE A 209 -4.83 -10.21 4.53
N LYS A 210 -5.34 -11.40 4.89
CA LYS A 210 -6.65 -11.55 5.52
C LYS A 210 -6.70 -10.80 6.85
N GLU A 211 -5.71 -11.00 7.72
CA GLU A 211 -5.62 -10.29 9.00
C GLU A 211 -5.61 -8.75 8.80
N ALA A 212 -4.83 -8.25 7.84
CA ALA A 212 -4.83 -6.83 7.51
C ALA A 212 -6.18 -6.35 6.97
N ALA A 213 -6.82 -7.12 6.09
CA ALA A 213 -8.11 -6.79 5.49
C ALA A 213 -9.24 -6.79 6.52
N ASP A 214 -9.21 -7.69 7.51
CA ASP A 214 -10.21 -7.79 8.58
C ASP A 214 -10.22 -6.55 9.50
N THR A 215 -9.08 -5.84 9.61
CA THR A 215 -9.01 -4.52 10.26
C THR A 215 -9.49 -3.36 9.37
N GLY A 216 -9.88 -3.66 8.12
CA GLY A 216 -10.35 -2.69 7.14
C GLY A 216 -9.24 -2.03 6.30
N TYR A 217 -8.06 -2.63 6.21
CA TYR A 217 -6.95 -2.07 5.43
C TYR A 217 -7.11 -2.32 3.92
N ILE A 218 -7.49 -1.25 3.20
CA ILE A 218 -7.87 -1.29 1.78
C ILE A 218 -6.82 -1.91 0.85
N TYR A 219 -5.53 -1.69 1.11
CA TYR A 219 -4.48 -2.23 0.25
C TYR A 219 -4.35 -3.75 0.39
N ALA A 220 -4.69 -4.32 1.56
CA ALA A 220 -4.75 -5.77 1.72
C ALA A 220 -5.97 -6.36 1.01
N CYS A 221 -7.12 -5.69 1.06
CA CYS A 221 -8.29 -6.05 0.26
C CYS A 221 -7.95 -6.08 -1.24
N ASN A 222 -7.21 -5.08 -1.73
CA ASN A 222 -6.78 -5.02 -3.14
C ASN A 222 -5.82 -6.16 -3.51
N ASN A 223 -4.90 -6.53 -2.62
CA ASN A 223 -3.98 -7.65 -2.83
C ASN A 223 -4.74 -9.00 -2.86
N LEU A 224 -5.71 -9.21 -1.96
CA LEU A 224 -6.56 -10.40 -1.98
C LEU A 224 -7.45 -10.44 -3.22
N ALA A 225 -8.00 -9.29 -3.66
CA ALA A 225 -8.77 -9.22 -4.89
C ALA A 225 -7.91 -9.58 -6.11
N ALA A 226 -6.65 -9.17 -6.15
CA ALA A 226 -5.73 -9.58 -7.22
C ALA A 226 -5.50 -11.11 -7.23
N LYS A 227 -5.39 -11.74 -6.05
CA LYS A 227 -5.32 -13.21 -5.91
C LYS A 227 -6.59 -13.90 -6.39
N GLU A 228 -7.76 -13.38 -6.05
CA GLU A 228 -9.03 -13.92 -6.56
C GLU A 228 -9.15 -13.72 -8.08
N ALA A 229 -8.72 -12.59 -8.64
CA ALA A 229 -8.69 -12.38 -10.09
C ALA A 229 -7.81 -13.41 -10.81
N GLN A 230 -6.63 -13.72 -10.25
CA GLN A 230 -5.77 -14.79 -10.76
C GLN A 230 -6.46 -16.16 -10.69
N ARG A 231 -7.12 -16.48 -9.56
CA ARG A 231 -7.86 -17.72 -9.37
C ARG A 231 -9.02 -17.85 -10.37
N ILE A 232 -9.82 -16.79 -10.54
CA ILE A 232 -10.95 -16.74 -11.49
C ILE A 232 -10.48 -17.01 -12.92
N VAL A 233 -9.40 -16.35 -13.35
CA VAL A 233 -8.83 -16.55 -14.69
C VAL A 233 -8.31 -17.98 -14.86
N GLY A 234 -7.68 -18.55 -13.83
CA GLY A 234 -7.23 -19.94 -13.80
C GLY A 234 -8.39 -20.93 -13.95
N LEU A 235 -9.40 -20.81 -13.10
CA LEU A 235 -10.61 -21.66 -13.08
C LEU A 235 -11.39 -21.59 -14.40
N SER A 236 -11.50 -20.39 -14.97
CA SER A 236 -12.15 -20.17 -16.27
C SER A 236 -11.39 -20.84 -17.41
N SER A 237 -10.06 -20.95 -17.30
CA SER A 237 -9.22 -21.61 -18.32
C SER A 237 -9.23 -23.13 -18.19
N SER A 238 -9.51 -23.67 -17.00
CA SER A 238 -9.51 -25.11 -16.71
C SER A 238 -10.89 -25.76 -16.76
N ASN A 239 -11.95 -25.03 -17.17
CA ASN A 239 -13.34 -25.47 -17.12
C ASN A 239 -13.75 -26.00 -15.72
N ALA A 240 -13.32 -25.31 -14.66
CA ALA A 240 -13.71 -25.65 -13.30
C ALA A 240 -15.24 -25.52 -13.11
N PRO A 241 -15.81 -26.15 -12.06
CA PRO A 241 -17.22 -26.01 -11.72
C PRO A 241 -17.65 -24.54 -11.62
N LYS A 242 -18.86 -24.23 -12.10
CA LYS A 242 -19.39 -22.85 -12.10
C LYS A 242 -19.49 -22.30 -10.68
N GLU A 243 -19.77 -23.16 -9.72
CA GLU A 243 -19.89 -22.85 -8.31
C GLU A 243 -18.58 -22.29 -7.74
N GLU A 244 -17.43 -22.93 -8.04
CA GLU A 244 -16.12 -22.46 -7.60
C GLU A 244 -15.77 -21.08 -8.19
N ILE A 245 -16.11 -20.87 -9.47
CA ILE A 245 -15.93 -19.58 -10.14
C ILE A 245 -16.82 -18.51 -9.48
N SER A 246 -18.07 -18.85 -9.18
CA SER A 246 -19.04 -17.95 -8.54
C SER A 246 -18.57 -17.53 -7.15
N GLU A 247 -18.12 -18.47 -6.32
CA GLU A 247 -17.59 -18.14 -4.98
C GLU A 247 -16.39 -17.20 -5.04
N SER A 248 -15.46 -17.45 -5.95
CA SER A 248 -14.31 -16.57 -6.15
C SER A 248 -14.69 -15.20 -6.71
N LEU A 249 -15.70 -15.14 -7.58
CA LEU A 249 -16.25 -13.90 -8.09
C LEU A 249 -16.88 -13.05 -6.98
N GLU A 250 -17.67 -13.66 -6.10
CA GLU A 250 -18.27 -13.00 -4.93
C GLU A 250 -17.19 -12.44 -3.99
N ARG A 251 -16.14 -13.22 -3.71
CA ARG A 251 -14.99 -12.77 -2.91
C ARG A 251 -14.27 -11.59 -3.58
N TYR A 252 -13.98 -11.67 -4.88
CA TYR A 252 -13.36 -10.59 -5.64
C TYR A 252 -14.15 -9.28 -5.56
N ILE A 253 -15.46 -9.33 -5.81
CA ILE A 253 -16.34 -8.16 -5.76
C ILE A 253 -16.39 -7.59 -4.33
N SER A 254 -16.57 -8.45 -3.33
CA SER A 254 -16.63 -8.04 -1.92
C SER A 254 -15.37 -7.31 -1.46
N LEU A 255 -14.20 -7.87 -1.77
CA LEU A 255 -12.90 -7.27 -1.42
C LEU A 255 -12.69 -5.91 -2.09
N LEU A 256 -12.96 -5.81 -3.40
CA LEU A 256 -12.84 -4.52 -4.08
C LEU A 256 -13.86 -3.50 -3.56
N LYS A 257 -15.07 -3.94 -3.18
CA LYS A 257 -16.10 -3.05 -2.65
C LYS A 257 -15.67 -2.44 -1.32
N LEU A 258 -15.06 -3.22 -0.42
CA LEU A 258 -14.50 -2.73 0.84
C LEU A 258 -13.49 -1.59 0.65
N SER A 259 -12.66 -1.68 -0.40
CA SER A 259 -11.72 -0.62 -0.76
C SER A 259 -12.39 0.56 -1.46
N ALA A 260 -13.24 0.27 -2.45
CA ALA A 260 -13.91 1.28 -3.25
C ALA A 260 -14.82 2.16 -2.39
N ASP A 261 -15.55 1.59 -1.42
CA ASP A 261 -16.43 2.33 -0.50
C ASP A 261 -15.67 3.27 0.45
N LYS A 262 -14.33 3.14 0.51
CA LYS A 262 -13.42 4.10 1.18
C LYS A 262 -12.73 5.04 0.19
N TYR A 263 -13.31 5.20 -1.01
CA TYR A 263 -12.85 6.07 -2.09
C TYR A 263 -11.46 5.71 -2.66
N GLU A 264 -11.07 4.44 -2.59
CA GLU A 264 -9.82 3.98 -3.20
C GLU A 264 -9.98 3.89 -4.73
N PRO A 265 -9.27 4.72 -5.53
CA PRO A 265 -9.53 4.84 -6.96
C PRO A 265 -9.22 3.58 -7.76
N TYR A 266 -8.20 2.79 -7.39
CA TYR A 266 -7.87 1.56 -8.11
C TYR A 266 -9.04 0.56 -8.04
N ALA A 267 -9.55 0.27 -6.84
CA ALA A 267 -10.61 -0.69 -6.61
C ALA A 267 -11.94 -0.23 -7.23
N ALA A 268 -12.26 1.05 -7.07
CA ALA A 268 -13.44 1.64 -7.68
C ALA A 268 -13.37 1.56 -9.21
N ASN A 269 -12.23 1.90 -9.83
CA ASN A 269 -12.05 1.75 -11.27
C ASN A 269 -12.12 0.29 -11.75
N ARG A 270 -11.59 -0.67 -10.97
CA ARG A 270 -11.70 -2.11 -11.27
C ARG A 270 -13.14 -2.61 -11.23
N LEU A 271 -13.93 -2.19 -10.24
CA LEU A 271 -15.37 -2.50 -10.18
C LEU A 271 -16.14 -1.84 -11.31
N GLY A 272 -15.84 -0.56 -11.63
CA GLY A 272 -16.46 0.13 -12.76
C GLY A 272 -16.24 -0.61 -14.08
N LEU A 273 -15.00 -1.07 -14.34
CA LEU A 273 -14.69 -1.91 -15.50
C LEU A 273 -15.43 -3.25 -15.47
N PHE A 274 -15.42 -3.93 -14.33
CA PHE A 274 -16.15 -5.20 -14.19
C PHE A 274 -17.65 -5.03 -14.50
N TYR A 275 -18.30 -3.99 -13.96
CA TYR A 275 -19.72 -3.76 -14.22
C TYR A 275 -20.00 -3.22 -15.64
N ILE A 276 -19.06 -2.56 -16.33
CA ILE A 276 -19.34 -2.08 -17.70
C ILE A 276 -19.19 -3.17 -18.77
N ASN A 277 -18.25 -4.10 -18.60
CA ASN A 277 -17.91 -5.07 -19.65
C ASN A 277 -17.76 -6.53 -19.17
N GLY A 278 -17.94 -6.79 -17.86
CA GLY A 278 -17.81 -8.10 -17.25
C GLY A 278 -16.36 -8.59 -17.14
N GLU A 279 -15.35 -7.75 -17.45
CA GLU A 279 -13.96 -8.21 -17.53
C GLU A 279 -13.26 -8.24 -16.17
N ILE A 280 -12.61 -9.37 -15.90
CA ILE A 280 -11.61 -9.52 -14.84
C ILE A 280 -10.28 -9.87 -15.52
N LYS A 281 -9.21 -9.14 -15.16
CA LYS A 281 -7.87 -9.29 -15.75
C LYS A 281 -6.84 -9.74 -14.71
N SER A 282 -5.94 -10.63 -15.12
CA SER A 282 -4.76 -11.04 -14.36
C SER A 282 -3.59 -11.23 -15.32
N GLY A 283 -2.60 -10.33 -15.27
CA GLY A 283 -1.57 -10.23 -16.31
C GLY A 283 -2.18 -10.00 -17.69
N ASP A 284 -1.71 -10.76 -18.68
CA ASP A 284 -2.22 -10.70 -20.06
C ASP A 284 -3.51 -11.52 -20.30
N LYS A 285 -3.97 -12.25 -19.28
CA LYS A 285 -5.16 -13.09 -19.37
C LYS A 285 -6.39 -12.37 -18.83
N LYS A 286 -7.56 -12.75 -19.35
CA LYS A 286 -8.85 -12.22 -18.91
C LYS A 286 -9.96 -13.27 -18.89
N ALA A 287 -10.92 -13.08 -18.02
CA ALA A 287 -12.21 -13.77 -17.98
C ALA A 287 -13.33 -12.74 -18.16
N VAL A 288 -14.46 -13.16 -18.76
CA VAL A 288 -15.57 -12.26 -19.11
C VAL A 288 -16.89 -12.81 -18.57
N PHE A 289 -17.59 -12.01 -17.78
CA PHE A 289 -18.83 -12.33 -17.09
C PHE A 289 -19.95 -11.37 -17.52
N ARG A 290 -20.48 -11.54 -18.73
CA ARG A 290 -21.47 -10.61 -19.31
C ARG A 290 -22.77 -10.50 -18.52
N ASP A 291 -23.15 -11.56 -17.82
CA ASP A 291 -24.37 -11.57 -17.00
C ASP A 291 -24.26 -10.71 -15.74
N HIS A 292 -23.07 -10.17 -15.44
CA HIS A 292 -22.79 -9.31 -14.29
C HIS A 292 -22.64 -7.84 -14.66
N THR A 293 -22.91 -7.46 -15.92
CA THR A 293 -22.80 -6.05 -16.33
C THR A 293 -23.96 -5.22 -15.78
N ASP A 294 -23.65 -4.06 -15.23
CA ASP A 294 -24.59 -3.03 -14.79
C ASP A 294 -24.01 -1.65 -15.11
N THR A 295 -24.52 -1.01 -16.16
CA THR A 295 -24.02 0.28 -16.64
C THR A 295 -24.20 1.41 -15.62
N ALA A 296 -25.28 1.39 -14.83
CA ALA A 296 -25.53 2.43 -13.83
C ALA A 296 -24.56 2.28 -12.66
N LEU A 297 -24.35 1.05 -12.20
CA LEU A 297 -23.40 0.75 -11.13
C LEU A 297 -21.95 1.00 -11.58
N ALA A 298 -21.62 0.70 -12.84
CA ALA A 298 -20.32 1.03 -13.42
C ALA A 298 -20.01 2.52 -13.33
N LYS A 299 -20.98 3.37 -13.71
CA LYS A 299 -20.86 4.84 -13.62
C LYS A 299 -20.59 5.28 -12.18
N GLN A 300 -21.37 4.79 -11.22
CA GLN A 300 -21.19 5.14 -9.80
C GLN A 300 -19.78 4.82 -9.29
N TYR A 301 -19.21 3.68 -9.69
CA TYR A 301 -17.85 3.33 -9.28
C TYR A 301 -16.78 4.17 -9.98
N PHE A 302 -16.96 4.52 -11.26
CA PHE A 302 -16.05 5.46 -11.90
C PHE A 302 -16.11 6.85 -11.25
N GLU A 303 -17.30 7.36 -10.93
CA GLU A 303 -17.46 8.62 -10.18
C GLU A 303 -16.82 8.51 -8.79
N LYS A 304 -17.00 7.40 -8.08
CA LYS A 304 -16.36 7.16 -6.77
C LYS A 304 -14.83 7.20 -6.86
N ALA A 305 -14.25 6.67 -7.95
CA ALA A 305 -12.81 6.70 -8.19
C ALA A 305 -12.25 8.12 -8.45
N THR A 306 -13.10 9.12 -8.65
CA THR A 306 -12.68 10.52 -8.86
C THR A 306 -12.70 11.38 -7.60
N VAL A 307 -13.19 10.86 -6.47
CA VAL A 307 -13.36 11.64 -5.21
C VAL A 307 -12.01 12.00 -4.56
N TYR A 308 -11.03 11.10 -4.60
CA TYR A 308 -9.69 11.32 -4.07
C TYR A 308 -8.65 11.10 -5.17
N PRO A 309 -8.36 12.12 -6.01
CA PRO A 309 -7.64 11.92 -7.26
C PRO A 309 -6.20 11.44 -7.07
N ASP A 310 -5.87 10.30 -7.69
CA ASP A 310 -4.50 9.79 -7.86
C ASP A 310 -4.25 9.35 -9.32
N SER A 311 -3.13 8.69 -9.59
CA SER A 311 -2.81 8.20 -10.94
C SER A 311 -3.82 7.18 -11.49
N ASN A 312 -4.57 6.48 -10.62
CA ASN A 312 -5.63 5.55 -11.02
C ASN A 312 -6.94 6.29 -11.34
N SER A 313 -7.19 7.44 -10.71
CA SER A 313 -8.34 8.29 -11.06
C SER A 313 -8.30 8.79 -12.51
N ALA A 314 -7.11 8.96 -13.09
CA ALA A 314 -6.98 9.26 -14.53
C ALA A 314 -7.68 8.22 -15.42
N TRP A 315 -7.58 6.93 -15.07
CA TRP A 315 -8.29 5.88 -15.79
C TRP A 315 -9.80 5.95 -15.59
N ALA A 316 -10.28 6.38 -14.42
CA ALA A 316 -11.70 6.57 -14.17
C ALA A 316 -12.28 7.72 -15.00
N TYR A 317 -11.60 8.87 -15.05
CA TYR A 317 -11.98 9.97 -15.94
C TYR A 317 -12.02 9.55 -17.41
N TYR A 318 -10.99 8.83 -17.87
CA TYR A 318 -10.96 8.26 -19.22
C TYR A 318 -12.15 7.32 -19.47
N ASN A 319 -12.46 6.42 -18.52
CA ASN A 319 -13.60 5.51 -18.65
C ASN A 319 -14.95 6.22 -18.62
N LEU A 320 -15.08 7.32 -17.87
CA LEU A 320 -16.28 8.17 -17.91
C LEU A 320 -16.45 8.79 -19.30
N ILE A 321 -15.40 9.39 -19.88
CA ILE A 321 -15.45 9.96 -21.23
C ILE A 321 -15.78 8.88 -22.26
N ARG A 322 -15.08 7.75 -22.22
CA ARG A 322 -15.22 6.65 -23.19
C ARG A 322 -16.60 6.01 -23.18
N TYR A 323 -17.09 5.60 -22.00
CA TYR A 323 -18.31 4.80 -21.90
C TYR A 323 -19.57 5.64 -21.67
N PHE A 324 -19.42 6.87 -21.18
CA PHE A 324 -20.51 7.79 -20.87
C PHE A 324 -20.38 9.12 -21.64
N HIS A 325 -19.85 9.07 -22.88
CA HIS A 325 -19.62 10.25 -23.76
C HIS A 325 -20.82 11.20 -23.88
N ARG A 326 -22.06 10.68 -23.79
CA ARG A 326 -23.28 11.50 -23.83
C ARG A 326 -23.36 12.57 -22.74
N ASP A 327 -22.71 12.36 -21.61
CA ASP A 327 -22.60 13.37 -20.54
C ASP A 327 -21.70 14.56 -20.95
N TYR A 328 -20.84 14.35 -21.95
CA TYR A 328 -19.83 15.29 -22.43
C TYR A 328 -20.22 15.97 -23.74
N ASP A 329 -21.04 15.32 -24.59
CA ASP A 329 -21.48 15.84 -25.90
C ASP A 329 -22.05 17.27 -25.83
N ARG A 330 -22.64 17.65 -24.70
CA ARG A 330 -23.23 18.98 -24.46
C ARG A 330 -22.52 19.77 -23.35
N ASN A 331 -21.42 19.24 -22.80
CA ASN A 331 -20.70 19.83 -21.68
C ASN A 331 -19.19 19.82 -21.94
N ILE A 332 -18.76 20.64 -22.91
CA ILE A 332 -17.35 20.78 -23.29
C ILE A 332 -16.47 21.25 -22.12
N THR A 333 -17.03 22.03 -21.19
CA THR A 333 -16.34 22.46 -19.98
C THR A 333 -15.95 21.27 -19.11
N LEU A 334 -16.90 20.36 -18.85
CA LEU A 334 -16.63 19.13 -18.09
C LEU A 334 -15.63 18.22 -18.80
N LEU A 335 -15.72 18.10 -20.14
CA LEU A 335 -14.75 17.34 -20.92
C LEU A 335 -13.34 17.89 -20.74
N ASN A 336 -13.16 19.21 -20.90
CA ASN A 336 -11.86 19.86 -20.74
C ASN A 336 -11.32 19.71 -19.31
N GLU A 337 -12.16 19.86 -18.30
CA GLU A 337 -11.79 19.65 -16.90
C GLU A 337 -11.27 18.22 -16.65
N HIS A 338 -12.00 17.21 -17.12
CA HIS A 338 -11.58 15.82 -16.99
C HIS A 338 -10.31 15.53 -17.79
N MET A 339 -10.16 16.08 -19.00
CA MET A 339 -8.94 15.93 -19.80
C MET A 339 -7.72 16.57 -19.12
N ASP A 340 -7.87 17.73 -18.49
CA ASP A 340 -6.82 18.38 -17.71
C ASP A 340 -6.41 17.53 -16.49
N LEU A 341 -7.38 16.91 -15.81
CA LEU A 341 -7.12 16.01 -14.69
C LEU A 341 -6.41 14.73 -15.16
N ILE A 342 -6.81 14.13 -16.28
CA ILE A 342 -6.11 12.98 -16.87
C ILE A 342 -4.66 13.34 -17.16
N ARG A 343 -4.41 14.48 -17.82
CA ARG A 343 -3.06 14.98 -18.14
C ARG A 343 -2.20 15.17 -16.91
N LEU A 344 -2.76 15.75 -15.84
CA LEU A 344 -2.06 16.00 -14.59
C LEU A 344 -1.72 14.71 -13.84
N LEU A 345 -2.67 13.78 -13.76
CA LEU A 345 -2.56 12.59 -12.92
C LEU A 345 -1.82 11.44 -13.61
N ASN A 346 -1.98 11.28 -14.92
CA ASN A 346 -1.33 10.21 -15.69
C ASN A 346 -1.19 10.59 -17.19
N PRO A 347 -0.05 11.20 -17.59
CA PRO A 347 0.18 11.61 -18.98
C PRO A 347 0.04 10.49 -20.01
N ALA A 348 0.37 9.24 -19.66
CA ALA A 348 0.23 8.12 -20.59
C ALA A 348 -1.23 7.78 -20.90
N VAL A 349 -2.16 8.04 -19.97
CA VAL A 349 -3.61 7.89 -20.21
C VAL A 349 -4.15 9.05 -21.03
N TYR A 350 -3.56 10.24 -20.89
CA TYR A 350 -3.94 11.41 -21.67
C TYR A 350 -3.71 11.20 -23.17
N ASP A 351 -2.59 10.59 -23.53
CA ASP A 351 -2.29 10.25 -24.93
C ASP A 351 -3.38 9.34 -25.54
N LEU A 352 -3.88 8.37 -24.77
CA LEU A 352 -4.99 7.50 -25.18
C LEU A 352 -6.33 8.26 -25.23
N ALA A 353 -6.54 9.21 -24.33
CA ALA A 353 -7.78 9.97 -24.22
C ALA A 353 -7.96 10.95 -25.40
N ILE A 354 -6.87 11.47 -25.97
CA ILE A 354 -6.91 12.35 -27.15
C ILE A 354 -7.39 11.60 -28.41
N GLU A 355 -7.22 10.27 -28.45
CA GLU A 355 -7.65 9.44 -29.58
C GLU A 355 -9.15 9.11 -29.58
N LEU A 356 -9.86 9.39 -28.48
CA LEU A 356 -11.32 9.24 -28.36
C LEU A 356 -12.04 10.39 -29.07
#